data_AF-G3IPM2-F1
#
_entry.id   AF-G3IPM2-F1
#
_cell.length_a   1.000
_cell.length_b   1.000
_cell.length_c   1.000
_cell.angle_alpha   90.00
_cell.angle_beta   90.00
_cell.angle_gamma   90.00
#
_symmetry.space_group_name_H-M   'P 1'
#
loop_
_entity.id
_entity.type
_entity.pdbx_description
1 polymer ?
#
loop_
_entity_poly.entity_id
_entity_poly.type
_entity_poly.pdbx_seq_one_letter_code
_entity_poly.pdbx_strand_id
1 'polypeptide(L)'
;MIRTINIKEEVLITMQIVGDLSFAWQLIDSFTSIMQESIRVNPSMVTKLRATFLKLASALDLPLLRINQANSPDLLSVSQYYSGELVSYVRKVLQIIPESMFTSLLKIIKLQTHDIMEVPTRLDKDKLRDYAQLGPRYEVPESSRFCFQCLKPKPWNIPGLWLLAHPRDQRPP
;
A
#
# COMPACT_ATOMS: atom_id res chain seq x y z
N MET A 1 22.65 17.52 -5.56
CA MET A 1 23.21 17.63 -4.20
C MET A 1 23.95 18.93 -3.94
N ILE A 2 24.59 19.57 -4.94
CA ILE A 2 25.27 20.87 -4.75
C ILE A 2 24.31 22.08 -4.58
N ARG A 3 23.08 22.02 -5.10
CA ARG A 3 22.06 23.08 -4.92
C ARG A 3 21.41 23.13 -3.54
N THR A 4 21.54 22.08 -2.72
CA THR A 4 21.02 22.05 -1.34
C THR A 4 21.99 22.63 -0.31
N ILE A 5 23.23 22.94 -0.70
CA ILE A 5 24.31 23.38 0.22
C ILE A 5 24.08 24.83 0.72
N ASN A 6 23.31 25.64 -0.01
CA ASN A 6 23.02 27.04 0.35
C ASN A 6 21.58 27.25 0.87
N ILE A 7 20.93 26.19 1.38
CA ILE A 7 19.63 26.35 2.03
C ILE A 7 19.90 26.84 3.45
N LYS A 8 19.43 28.06 3.74
CA LYS A 8 19.51 28.62 5.09
C LYS A 8 18.65 27.81 6.05
N GLU A 9 19.09 27.69 7.30
CA GLU A 9 18.39 26.94 8.35
C GLU A 9 16.96 27.45 8.59
N GLU A 10 16.73 28.77 8.46
CA GLU A 10 15.39 29.38 8.51
C GLU A 10 14.40 28.78 7.51
N VAL A 11 14.87 28.39 6.33
CA VAL A 11 14.04 27.77 5.28
C VAL A 11 13.70 26.33 5.64
N LEU A 12 14.63 25.59 6.24
CA LEU A 12 14.39 24.22 6.72
C LEU A 12 13.36 24.21 7.85
N ILE A 13 13.47 25.15 8.80
CA ILE A 13 12.51 25.31 9.90
C ILE A 13 11.12 25.63 9.34
N THR A 14 11.03 26.59 8.41
CA THR A 14 9.75 26.97 7.77
C THR A 14 9.14 25.78 7.03
N MET A 15 9.95 25.02 6.29
CA MET A 15 9.49 23.85 5.55
C MET A 15 9.03 22.71 6.47
N GLN A 16 9.67 22.57 7.64
CA GLN A 16 9.26 21.58 8.64
C GLN A 16 7.95 21.98 9.33
N ILE A 17 7.74 23.27 9.61
CA ILE A 17 6.48 23.78 10.17
C ILE A 17 5.33 23.63 9.17
N VAL A 18 5.52 24.07 7.92
CA VAL A 18 4.48 23.96 6.88
C VAL A 18 4.23 22.51 6.46
N GLY A 19 5.27 21.69 6.50
CA GLY A 19 5.22 20.27 6.18
C GLY A 19 4.75 19.37 7.33
N ASP A 20 4.46 19.92 8.52
CA ASP A 20 3.93 19.16 9.64
C ASP A 20 2.45 18.82 9.35
N LEU A 21 2.17 17.51 9.33
CA LEU A 21 0.84 16.96 9.08
C LEU A 21 0.37 16.15 10.29
N SER A 22 0.85 16.45 11.49
CA SER A 22 0.45 15.76 12.72
C SER A 22 -1.08 15.72 12.92
N PHE A 23 -1.80 16.77 12.51
CA PHE A 23 -3.27 16.82 12.56
C PHE A 23 -3.95 15.83 11.60
N ALA A 24 -3.26 15.42 10.52
CA ALA A 24 -3.83 14.49 9.54
C ALA A 24 -4.20 13.14 10.15
N TRP A 25 -3.58 12.75 11.28
CA TRP A 25 -3.96 11.55 12.03
C TRP A 25 -5.42 11.52 12.48
N GLN A 26 -6.03 12.67 12.75
CA GLN A 26 -7.46 12.74 13.10
C GLN A 26 -8.37 12.63 11.88
N LEU A 27 -7.90 13.07 10.72
CA LEU A 27 -8.68 13.10 9.49
C LEU A 27 -8.51 11.83 8.65
N ILE A 28 -7.46 11.06 8.87
CA ILE A 28 -7.04 10.03 7.93
C ILE A 28 -8.05 8.89 7.77
N ASP A 29 -8.77 8.55 8.85
CA ASP A 29 -9.83 7.53 8.80
C ASP A 29 -10.94 7.89 7.81
N SER A 30 -11.22 9.18 7.60
CA SER A 30 -12.21 9.63 6.60
C SER A 30 -11.76 9.35 5.15
N PHE A 31 -10.45 9.25 4.91
CA PHE A 31 -9.89 8.95 3.61
C PHE A 31 -9.68 7.45 3.37
N THR A 32 -9.82 6.60 4.41
CA THR A 32 -9.60 5.15 4.28
C THR A 32 -10.48 4.53 3.21
N SER A 33 -11.77 4.88 3.17
CA SER A 33 -12.72 4.37 2.18
C SER A 33 -12.31 4.76 0.75
N ILE A 34 -11.91 6.01 0.55
CA ILE A 34 -11.45 6.54 -0.73
C ILE A 34 -10.16 5.82 -1.17
N MET A 35 -9.22 5.60 -0.25
CA MET A 35 -7.99 4.85 -0.52
C MET A 35 -8.31 3.42 -0.93
N GLN A 36 -9.20 2.73 -0.20
CA GLN A 36 -9.58 1.36 -0.52
C GLN A 36 -10.29 1.24 -1.87
N GLU A 37 -11.21 2.16 -2.17
CA GLU A 37 -11.90 2.20 -3.48
C GLU A 37 -10.92 2.47 -4.62
N SER A 38 -9.95 3.38 -4.43
CA SER A 38 -8.92 3.65 -5.43
C SER A 38 -8.05 2.42 -5.74
N ILE A 39 -7.80 1.58 -4.73
CA ILE A 39 -7.05 0.32 -4.87
C ILE A 39 -7.90 -0.73 -5.60
N ARG A 40 -9.21 -0.79 -5.28
CA ARG A 40 -10.16 -1.70 -5.93
C ARG A 40 -10.27 -1.43 -7.43
N VAL A 41 -10.30 -0.16 -7.84
CA VAL A 41 -10.31 0.21 -9.26
C VAL A 41 -8.94 -0.01 -9.90
N ASN A 42 -7.86 0.38 -9.23
CA ASN A 42 -6.51 0.36 -9.78
C ASN A 42 -5.46 -0.13 -8.75
N PRO A 43 -5.02 -1.40 -8.79
CA PRO A 43 -4.04 -1.94 -7.83
C PRO A 43 -2.67 -1.24 -7.83
N SER A 44 -2.33 -0.55 -8.92
CA SER A 44 -1.11 0.25 -9.02
C SER A 44 -1.11 1.46 -8.07
N MET A 45 -2.29 1.92 -7.62
CA MET A 45 -2.45 3.03 -6.67
C MET A 45 -1.75 2.77 -5.35
N VAL A 46 -1.65 1.50 -4.93
CA VAL A 46 -0.93 1.08 -3.73
C VAL A 46 0.52 1.57 -3.74
N THR A 47 1.19 1.63 -4.92
CA THR A 47 2.56 2.15 -5.00
C THR A 47 2.63 3.63 -4.66
N LYS A 48 1.63 4.40 -5.07
CA LYS A 48 1.55 5.85 -4.83
C LYS A 48 1.22 6.14 -3.36
N LEU A 49 0.33 5.34 -2.76
CA LEU A 49 -0.04 5.44 -1.34
C LEU A 49 1.15 5.20 -0.39
N ARG A 50 2.22 4.53 -0.85
CA ARG A 50 3.46 4.40 -0.07
C ARG A 50 4.02 5.76 0.37
N ALA A 51 3.97 6.77 -0.49
CA ALA A 51 4.44 8.11 -0.14
C ALA A 51 3.59 8.73 0.96
N THR A 52 2.27 8.51 0.94
CA THR A 52 1.34 8.95 1.99
C THR A 52 1.63 8.28 3.32
N PHE A 53 1.84 6.96 3.34
CA PHE A 53 2.21 6.23 4.56
C PHE A 53 3.55 6.66 5.14
N LEU A 54 4.55 6.87 4.28
CA LEU A 54 5.84 7.43 4.67
C LEU A 54 5.69 8.83 5.27
N LYS A 55 4.83 9.66 4.70
CA LYS A 55 4.59 11.01 5.23
C LYS A 55 3.92 10.97 6.60
N LEU A 56 2.99 10.05 6.82
CA LEU A 56 2.33 9.86 8.13
C LEU A 56 3.30 9.35 9.20
N ALA A 57 4.22 8.46 8.82
CA ALA A 57 5.30 8.05 9.71
C ALA A 57 6.14 9.27 10.15
N SER A 58 6.57 10.11 9.19
CA SER A 58 7.36 11.31 9.51
C SER A 58 6.62 12.36 10.34
N ALA A 59 5.28 12.36 10.32
CA ALA A 59 4.48 13.27 11.13
C ALA A 59 4.55 12.92 12.64
N LEU A 60 4.91 11.68 12.98
CA LEU A 60 5.08 11.24 14.37
C LEU A 60 6.44 11.64 14.96
N ASP A 61 7.43 11.97 14.12
CA ASP A 61 8.79 12.29 14.57
C ASP A 61 8.82 13.56 15.44
N LEU A 62 8.04 14.58 15.07
CA LEU A 62 8.03 15.87 15.79
C LEU A 62 7.39 15.76 17.19
N PRO A 63 6.23 15.11 17.38
CA PRO A 63 5.71 14.77 18.70
C PRO A 63 6.69 13.98 19.56
N LEU A 64 7.33 12.94 19.01
CA LEU A 64 8.29 12.12 19.77
C LEU A 64 9.53 12.90 20.16
N LEU A 65 10.03 13.79 19.28
CA LEU A 65 11.15 14.67 19.58
C LEU A 65 10.83 15.62 20.72
N ARG A 66 9.60 16.16 20.79
CA ARG A 66 9.17 17.02 21.92
C ARG A 66 9.09 16.26 23.24
N ILE A 67 8.62 15.01 23.23
CA ILE A 67 8.58 14.15 24.43
C ILE A 67 10.00 13.85 24.91
N ASN A 68 10.92 13.57 23.98
CA ASN A 68 12.33 13.35 24.29
C ASN A 68 12.99 14.61 24.90
N GLN A 69 12.71 15.79 24.35
CA GLN A 69 13.18 17.06 24.90
C GLN A 69 12.63 17.36 26.30
N ALA A 70 11.44 16.88 26.63
CA ALA A 70 10.86 16.97 27.95
C ALA A 70 11.45 15.93 28.95
N ASN A 71 12.40 15.09 28.51
CA ASN A 71 12.98 13.99 29.30
C ASN A 71 11.93 13.10 29.96
N SER A 72 10.80 12.87 29.28
CA SER A 72 9.76 11.98 29.79
C SER A 72 10.21 10.51 29.72
N PRO A 73 9.95 9.71 30.78
CA PRO A 73 10.22 8.27 30.76
C PRO A 73 9.32 7.51 29.76
N ASP A 74 8.22 8.11 29.32
CA ASP A 74 7.21 7.47 28.46
C ASP A 74 7.57 7.49 26.97
N LEU A 75 8.73 8.03 26.59
CA LEU A 75 9.15 8.10 25.20
C LEU A 75 9.10 6.73 24.49
N LEU A 76 9.59 5.70 25.17
CA LEU A 76 9.64 4.34 24.60
C LEU A 76 8.24 3.75 24.42
N SER A 77 7.37 3.87 25.42
CA SER A 77 6.01 3.33 25.35
C SER A 77 5.17 4.06 24.30
N VAL A 78 5.29 5.39 24.21
CA VAL A 78 4.55 6.20 23.23
C VAL A 78 5.02 5.95 21.80
N SER A 79 6.34 5.85 21.57
CA SER A 79 6.88 5.53 20.24
C SER A 79 6.45 4.14 19.74
N GLN A 80 6.45 3.14 20.62
CA GLN A 80 5.97 1.80 20.29
C GLN A 80 4.47 1.80 19.98
N TYR A 81 3.66 2.48 20.79
CA TYR A 81 2.22 2.60 20.57
C TYR A 81 1.90 3.20 19.19
N TYR A 82 2.45 4.37 18.86
CA TYR A 82 2.18 5.03 17.57
C TYR A 82 2.72 4.24 16.38
N SER A 83 3.84 3.55 16.53
CA SER A 83 4.36 2.65 15.48
C SER A 83 3.39 1.49 15.24
N GLY A 84 2.82 0.92 16.31
CA GLY A 84 1.79 -0.13 16.23
C GLY A 84 0.52 0.36 15.55
N GLU A 85 0.01 1.52 15.94
CA GLU A 85 -1.17 2.14 15.33
C GLU A 85 -0.98 2.42 13.84
N LEU A 86 0.21 2.91 13.43
CA LEU A 86 0.54 3.12 12.02
C LEU A 86 0.54 1.81 11.23
N VAL A 87 1.14 0.75 11.77
CA VAL A 87 1.13 -0.58 11.13
C VAL A 87 -0.29 -1.13 11.02
N SER A 88 -1.10 -0.97 12.08
CA SER A 88 -2.50 -1.39 12.11
C SER A 88 -3.31 -0.65 11.03
N TYR A 89 -3.14 0.67 10.93
CA TYR A 89 -3.81 1.49 9.92
C TYR A 89 -3.40 1.09 8.49
N VAL A 90 -2.10 0.92 8.22
CA VAL A 90 -1.62 0.46 6.91
C VAL A 90 -2.23 -0.91 6.56
N ARG A 91 -2.30 -1.83 7.52
CA ARG A 91 -2.93 -3.14 7.32
C ARG A 91 -4.42 -3.01 6.98
N LYS A 92 -5.16 -2.17 7.70
CA LYS A 92 -6.58 -1.87 7.45
C LYS A 92 -6.80 -1.36 6.01
N VAL A 93 -5.96 -0.44 5.54
CA VAL A 93 -6.05 0.08 4.16
C VAL A 93 -5.73 -1.01 3.13
N LEU A 94 -4.69 -1.81 3.36
CA LEU A 94 -4.24 -2.83 2.40
C LEU A 94 -5.10 -4.11 2.39
N GLN A 95 -5.96 -4.32 3.38
CA GLN A 95 -6.84 -5.48 3.46
C GLN A 95 -7.81 -5.61 2.28
N ILE A 96 -8.09 -4.52 1.57
CA ILE A 96 -8.91 -4.55 0.35
C ILE A 96 -8.25 -5.34 -0.80
N ILE A 97 -6.93 -5.49 -0.79
CA ILE A 97 -6.15 -6.18 -1.84
C ILE A 97 -6.52 -7.67 -1.90
N PRO A 98 -6.39 -8.46 -0.81
CA PRO A 98 -6.79 -9.87 -0.85
C PRO A 98 -8.27 -10.04 -1.17
N GLU A 99 -9.17 -9.21 -0.63
CA GLU A 99 -10.61 -9.25 -0.92
C GLU A 99 -10.90 -9.09 -2.43
N SER A 100 -10.29 -8.08 -3.05
CA SER A 100 -10.48 -7.80 -4.47
C SER A 100 -9.86 -8.88 -5.37
N MET A 101 -8.73 -9.47 -4.93
CA MET A 101 -8.08 -10.58 -5.62
C MET A 101 -8.96 -11.84 -5.60
N PHE A 102 -9.51 -12.21 -4.44
CA PHE A 102 -10.40 -13.36 -4.33
C PHE A 102 -11.68 -13.18 -5.14
N THR A 103 -12.24 -11.97 -5.16
CA THR A 103 -13.39 -11.65 -6.00
C THR A 103 -13.08 -11.84 -7.50
N SER A 104 -11.91 -11.37 -7.95
CA SER A 104 -11.44 -11.57 -9.33
C SER A 104 -11.21 -13.05 -9.65
N LEU A 105 -10.62 -13.81 -8.72
CA LEU A 105 -10.41 -15.26 -8.88
C LEU A 105 -11.72 -16.02 -8.98
N LEU A 106 -12.72 -15.69 -8.16
CA LEU A 106 -14.06 -16.28 -8.25
C LEU A 106 -14.70 -16.01 -9.61
N LYS A 107 -14.53 -14.81 -10.17
CA LYS A 107 -15.01 -14.50 -11.52
C LYS A 107 -14.32 -15.38 -12.57
N ILE A 108 -13.00 -15.55 -12.47
CA ILE A 108 -12.23 -16.43 -13.39
C ILE A 108 -12.71 -17.87 -13.29
N ILE A 109 -12.91 -18.41 -12.09
CA ILE A 109 -13.40 -19.78 -11.88
C ILE A 109 -14.77 -19.96 -12.52
N LYS A 110 -15.70 -19.02 -12.31
CA LYS A 110 -17.02 -19.07 -12.95
C LYS A 110 -16.93 -19.09 -14.47
N LEU A 111 -16.14 -18.18 -15.06
CA LEU A 111 -15.92 -18.12 -16.50
C LEU A 111 -15.32 -19.43 -17.05
N GLN A 112 -14.34 -20.00 -16.35
CA GLN A 112 -13.68 -21.23 -16.80
C GLN A 112 -14.53 -22.49 -16.65
N THR A 113 -15.41 -22.56 -15.65
CA THR A 113 -16.18 -23.77 -15.34
C THR A 113 -17.58 -23.78 -15.96
N HIS A 114 -18.20 -22.61 -16.17
CA HIS A 114 -19.61 -22.52 -16.59
C HIS A 114 -19.80 -21.86 -17.96
N ASP A 115 -19.00 -20.84 -18.29
CA ASP A 115 -19.26 -20.00 -19.48
C ASP A 115 -18.41 -20.39 -20.70
N ILE A 116 -17.17 -20.84 -20.47
CA ILE A 116 -16.27 -21.30 -21.53
C ILE A 116 -16.54 -22.77 -21.81
N MET A 117 -16.97 -23.06 -23.04
CA MET A 117 -17.14 -24.44 -23.51
C MET A 117 -15.76 -25.08 -23.72
N GLU A 118 -15.59 -26.31 -23.22
CA GLU A 118 -14.39 -27.10 -23.51
C GLU A 118 -14.31 -27.40 -25.01
N VAL A 119 -13.12 -27.19 -25.59
CA VAL A 119 -12.89 -27.43 -27.01
C VAL A 119 -12.61 -28.92 -27.22
N PRO A 120 -13.37 -29.62 -28.08
CA PRO A 120 -13.12 -31.02 -28.36
C PRO A 120 -11.78 -31.24 -29.07
N THR A 121 -11.21 -32.43 -28.94
CA THR A 121 -9.92 -32.82 -29.56
C THR A 121 -9.97 -32.85 -31.09
N ARG A 122 -11.15 -32.88 -31.70
CA ARG A 122 -11.40 -32.73 -33.13
C ARG A 122 -12.50 -31.71 -33.37
N LEU A 123 -12.22 -30.72 -34.22
CA LEU A 123 -13.10 -29.58 -34.45
C LEU A 123 -13.28 -29.34 -35.96
N ASP A 124 -14.53 -29.29 -36.40
CA ASP A 124 -14.86 -28.95 -37.78
C ASP A 124 -14.67 -27.45 -38.04
N LYS A 125 -14.24 -27.09 -39.26
CA LYS A 125 -13.95 -25.70 -39.63
C LYS A 125 -15.17 -24.77 -39.48
N ASP A 126 -16.37 -25.29 -39.72
CA ASP A 126 -17.61 -24.51 -39.67
C ASP A 126 -18.04 -24.17 -38.23
N LYS A 127 -17.59 -24.95 -37.23
CA LYS A 127 -17.90 -24.76 -35.81
C LYS A 127 -16.85 -23.88 -35.08
N LEU A 128 -15.76 -23.50 -35.75
CA LEU A 128 -14.68 -22.69 -35.17
C LEU A 128 -15.19 -21.40 -34.50
N ARG A 129 -16.19 -20.75 -35.10
CA ARG A 129 -16.72 -19.47 -34.62
C ARG A 129 -17.48 -19.61 -33.30
N ASP A 130 -18.17 -20.73 -33.11
CA ASP A 130 -18.98 -20.99 -31.92
C ASP A 130 -18.11 -21.34 -30.70
N TYR A 131 -16.99 -22.04 -30.93
CA TYR A 131 -16.00 -22.38 -29.89
C TYR A 131 -14.98 -21.27 -29.63
N ALA A 132 -14.88 -20.27 -30.50
CA ALA A 132 -13.94 -19.16 -30.33
C ALA A 132 -14.26 -18.30 -29.09
N GLN A 133 -15.56 -18.15 -28.75
CA GLN A 133 -16.07 -17.46 -27.54
C GLN A 133 -15.20 -16.25 -27.11
N LEU A 134 -14.93 -15.34 -28.05
CA LEU A 134 -13.92 -14.29 -27.88
C LEU A 134 -14.23 -13.35 -26.70
N GLY A 135 -15.50 -13.10 -26.40
CA GLY A 135 -15.93 -12.29 -25.25
C GLY A 135 -15.53 -12.92 -23.91
N PRO A 136 -16.11 -14.08 -23.53
CA PRO A 136 -15.78 -14.76 -22.27
C PRO A 136 -14.28 -15.05 -22.11
N ARG A 137 -13.58 -15.39 -23.21
CA ARG A 137 -12.14 -15.62 -23.21
C ARG A 137 -11.30 -14.36 -23.05
N TYR A 138 -11.81 -13.19 -23.42
CA TYR A 138 -11.13 -11.91 -23.20
C TYR A 138 -11.29 -11.40 -21.75
N GLU A 139 -12.38 -11.75 -21.07
CA GLU A 139 -12.59 -11.36 -19.67
C GLU A 139 -11.65 -12.07 -18.68
N VAL A 140 -11.20 -13.28 -19.00
CA VAL A 140 -10.23 -14.04 -18.18
C VAL A 140 -8.88 -13.32 -18.04
N PRO A 141 -8.18 -12.91 -19.12
CA PRO A 141 -6.90 -12.21 -19.02
C PRO A 141 -7.05 -10.80 -18.43
N GLU A 142 -8.18 -10.13 -18.63
CA GLU A 142 -8.46 -8.84 -17.99
C GLU A 142 -8.55 -9.00 -16.46
N SER A 143 -9.35 -9.96 -15.99
CA SER A 143 -9.48 -10.28 -14.57
C SER A 143 -8.18 -10.82 -13.97
N SER A 144 -7.43 -11.62 -14.74
CA SER A 144 -6.13 -12.16 -14.31
C SER A 144 -5.07 -11.07 -14.16
N ARG A 145 -5.09 -10.04 -15.03
CA ARG A 145 -4.16 -8.90 -14.95
C ARG A 145 -4.25 -8.20 -13.61
N PHE A 146 -5.46 -8.04 -13.05
CA PHE A 146 -5.67 -7.50 -11.72
C PHE A 146 -4.95 -8.32 -10.64
N CYS A 147 -5.15 -9.64 -10.62
CA CYS A 147 -4.48 -10.54 -9.68
C CYS A 147 -2.94 -10.47 -9.80
N PHE A 148 -2.40 -10.48 -11.02
CA PHE A 148 -0.97 -10.34 -11.25
C PHE A 148 -0.42 -8.99 -10.77
N GLN A 149 -1.18 -7.90 -10.94
CA GLN A 149 -0.78 -6.58 -10.49
C GLN A 149 -0.70 -6.51 -8.94
N CYS A 150 -1.59 -7.22 -8.25
CA CYS A 150 -1.59 -7.34 -6.79
C CYS A 150 -0.46 -8.26 -6.27
N LEU A 151 -0.12 -9.32 -7.02
CA LEU A 151 0.90 -10.33 -6.65
C LEU A 151 2.34 -9.92 -6.97
N LYS A 152 2.56 -8.86 -7.75
CA LYS A 152 3.93 -8.39 -8.03
C LYS A 152 4.66 -8.13 -6.71
N PRO A 153 5.83 -8.75 -6.47
CA PRO A 153 6.57 -8.60 -5.23
C PRO A 153 6.92 -7.12 -5.07
N LYS A 154 6.26 -6.46 -4.11
CA LYS A 154 6.63 -5.12 -3.72
C LYS A 154 7.62 -5.24 -2.56
N PRO A 155 8.82 -4.65 -2.68
CA PRO A 155 9.74 -4.57 -1.57
C PRO A 155 9.16 -3.56 -0.57
N TRP A 156 8.24 -4.01 0.28
CA TRP A 156 7.77 -3.27 1.45
C TRP A 156 8.80 -3.32 2.58
N ASN A 157 10.08 -3.27 2.23
CA ASN A 157 11.10 -2.85 3.15
C ASN A 157 11.00 -1.32 3.20
N ILE A 158 10.13 -0.80 4.07
CA ILE A 158 10.07 0.62 4.41
C ILE A 158 11.31 0.86 5.29
N PRO A 159 12.40 1.43 4.77
CA PRO A 159 13.56 1.73 5.61
C PRO A 159 13.12 2.86 6.55
N GLY A 160 13.07 2.59 7.84
CA GLY A 160 12.57 3.52 8.85
C GLY A 160 11.63 2.89 9.88
N LEU A 161 10.77 1.95 9.46
CA LEU A 161 9.84 1.28 10.40
C LEU A 161 10.60 0.31 11.33
N TRP A 162 11.63 -0.36 10.82
CA TRP A 162 12.56 -1.18 11.61
C TRP A 162 13.51 -0.33 12.48
N LEU A 163 13.79 0.91 12.09
CA LEU A 163 14.68 1.82 12.83
C LEU A 163 14.00 2.46 14.05
N LEU A 164 12.66 2.53 14.05
CA LEU A 164 11.87 2.94 15.21
C LEU A 164 11.60 1.79 16.20
N ALA A 165 11.74 0.54 15.76
CA ALA A 165 11.48 -0.65 16.57
C ALA A 165 12.73 -1.23 17.29
N HIS A 166 13.94 -0.82 16.89
CA HIS A 166 15.17 -1.20 17.57
C HIS A 166 16.03 0.04 17.88
N PRO A 167 16.20 0.41 19.17
CA PRO A 167 17.19 1.40 19.54
C PRO A 167 18.57 0.90 19.11
N ARG A 168 19.40 1.82 18.61
CA ARG A 168 20.84 1.60 18.36
C ARG A 168 21.52 1.13 19.66
N ASP A 169 21.56 -0.17 19.90
CA ASP A 169 22.59 -0.76 20.76
C ASP A 169 22.75 -2.26 20.50
N GLN A 170 23.83 -2.59 19.80
CA GLN A 170 24.59 -3.85 19.83
C GLN A 170 25.53 -3.88 18.61
N ARG A 171 26.61 -3.11 18.68
CA ARG A 171 27.88 -3.55 18.09
C ARG A 171 28.61 -4.32 19.19
N PRO A 172 28.88 -5.62 19.05
CA PRO A 172 29.87 -6.26 19.91
C PRO A 172 31.29 -5.81 19.49
N PRO A 173 32.28 -5.92 20.40
CA PRO A 173 33.64 -5.40 20.19
C PRO A 173 34.35 -6.00 18.97
#